data_AF-A0A1I3E607-F1
#
_entry.id   AF-A0A1I3E607-F1
#
_cell.length_a   1.000
_cell.length_b   1.000
_cell.length_c   1.000
_cell.angle_alpha   90.00
_cell.angle_beta   90.00
_cell.angle_gamma   90.00
#
_symmetry.space_group_name_H-M   'P 1'
#
loop_
_entity.id
_entity.type
_entity.pdbx_description
1 polymer ?
#
loop_
_entity_poly.entity_id
_entity_poly.type
_entity_poly.pdbx_seq_one_letter_code
_entity_poly.pdbx_strand_id
1 'polypeptide(L)'
;MPVNPAISAIATNVASASFHILVISGFPSLGARIEEPEPSKRNLARVPGGVLYVTSVMGGGTLGPVTGQLFRAEEITEAYAAMHARVQEHARTGDWADFALNFTEDADYVEHAFGTFHGRDAIREWSVATMTSFPGGTMTSFPLAWQVVDEATSRLICEVRNLMPDPGDGSLHEAANLTIMTYAGNGLFSREEDVYNPLRFLRMTVRWAKVAEAHGRLDDEGRAYLATYARS
;
A
#
# COMPACT_ATOMS: atom_id res chain seq x y z
N MET A 1 -10.27 -33.82 -2.82
CA MET A 1 -11.37 -32.91 -3.19
C MET A 1 -10.92 -32.07 -4.37
N PRO A 2 -11.73 -31.82 -5.41
CA PRO A 2 -11.29 -31.04 -6.55
C PRO A 2 -11.10 -29.58 -6.14
N VAL A 3 -9.96 -29.00 -6.52
CA VAL A 3 -9.59 -27.60 -6.25
C VAL A 3 -10.55 -26.68 -6.99
N ASN A 4 -11.07 -25.67 -6.29
CA ASN A 4 -11.98 -24.66 -6.85
C ASN A 4 -11.28 -23.91 -8.01
N PRO A 5 -11.84 -23.89 -9.23
CA PRO A 5 -11.22 -23.26 -10.40
C PRO A 5 -10.94 -21.75 -10.23
N ALA A 6 -11.59 -21.06 -9.29
CA ALA A 6 -11.27 -19.67 -8.94
C ALA A 6 -9.90 -19.51 -8.24
N ILE A 7 -9.49 -20.49 -7.42
CA ILE A 7 -8.19 -20.49 -6.72
C ILE A 7 -7.04 -20.73 -7.72
N SER A 8 -7.29 -21.53 -8.77
CA SER A 8 -6.32 -21.75 -9.85
C SER A 8 -6.09 -20.50 -10.72
N ALA A 9 -7.10 -19.65 -10.90
CA ALA A 9 -6.96 -18.41 -11.66
C ALA A 9 -6.13 -17.34 -10.92
N ILE A 10 -6.25 -17.28 -9.59
CA ILE A 10 -5.47 -16.35 -8.74
C ILE A 10 -4.00 -16.77 -8.68
N ALA A 11 -3.71 -18.07 -8.54
CA ALA A 11 -2.33 -18.59 -8.60
C ALA A 11 -1.68 -18.46 -9.99
N THR A 12 -2.48 -18.50 -11.06
CA THR A 12 -1.97 -18.33 -12.44
C THR A 12 -1.64 -16.87 -12.76
N ASN A 13 -2.32 -15.88 -12.15
CA ASN A 13 -1.99 -14.46 -12.38
C ASN A 13 -0.64 -14.04 -11.78
N VAL A 14 -0.18 -14.69 -10.70
CA VAL A 14 1.17 -14.48 -10.16
C VAL A 14 2.25 -15.07 -11.08
N ALA A 15 1.92 -16.10 -11.86
CA ALA A 15 2.85 -16.77 -12.79
C ALA A 15 2.79 -16.25 -14.25
N SER A 16 1.72 -15.55 -14.64
CA SER A 16 1.49 -15.11 -16.03
C SER A 16 1.51 -13.59 -16.24
N ALA A 17 1.93 -12.82 -15.24
CA ALA A 17 2.22 -11.39 -15.36
C ALA A 17 3.46 -11.15 -16.24
N SER A 18 3.33 -11.42 -17.54
CA SER A 18 4.21 -10.95 -18.59
C SER A 18 4.07 -9.44 -18.67
N PHE A 19 4.90 -8.68 -17.96
CA PHE A 19 4.96 -7.23 -18.11
C PHE A 19 6.23 -6.82 -18.85
N HIS A 20 5.99 -6.14 -19.97
CA HIS A 20 6.98 -5.53 -20.83
C HIS A 20 7.95 -4.65 -20.03
N ILE A 21 9.20 -5.07 -20.01
CA ILE A 21 10.32 -4.19 -19.74
C ILE A 21 10.51 -3.33 -20.98
N LEU A 22 10.04 -2.08 -20.95
CA LEU A 22 10.55 -1.07 -21.88
C LEU A 22 11.95 -0.67 -21.37
N VAL A 23 12.97 -1.38 -21.86
CA VAL A 23 14.36 -0.95 -21.76
C VAL A 23 14.52 0.25 -22.68
N ILE A 24 14.57 1.47 -22.12
CA ILE A 24 15.14 2.61 -22.84
C ILE A 24 16.66 2.58 -22.61
N SER A 25 17.36 1.82 -23.43
CA SER A 25 18.80 1.94 -23.62
C SER A 25 19.07 2.87 -24.81
N GLY A 26 19.69 4.03 -24.55
CA GLY A 26 20.34 4.83 -25.59
C GLY A 26 19.88 6.28 -25.66
N PHE A 27 20.59 7.17 -24.98
CA PHE A 27 20.73 8.55 -25.42
C PHE A 27 22.22 8.90 -25.50
N PRO A 28 22.73 9.33 -26.68
CA PRO A 28 24.10 9.78 -26.81
C PRO A 28 24.28 11.14 -26.13
N SER A 29 25.44 11.32 -25.50
CA SER A 29 25.90 12.58 -24.92
C SER A 29 25.95 13.69 -25.98
N LEU A 30 25.12 14.72 -25.84
CA LEU A 30 25.34 16.02 -26.45
C LEU A 30 25.27 17.09 -25.36
N GLY A 31 26.40 17.75 -25.11
CA GLY A 31 26.52 18.78 -24.10
C GLY A 31 25.71 20.02 -24.47
N ALA A 32 24.83 20.42 -23.56
CA ALA A 32 24.27 21.77 -23.53
C ALA A 32 24.51 22.32 -22.11
N ARG A 33 25.31 23.39 -22.03
CA ARG A 33 25.50 24.17 -20.81
C ARG A 33 24.17 24.83 -20.43
N ILE A 34 23.79 24.72 -19.16
CA ILE A 34 22.69 25.51 -18.59
C ILE A 34 23.34 26.77 -18.02
N GLU A 35 23.06 27.94 -18.61
CA GLU A 35 23.38 29.24 -18.02
C GLU A 35 22.33 29.56 -16.94
N GLU A 36 22.79 29.89 -15.72
CA GLU A 36 21.93 30.41 -14.65
C GLU A 36 21.64 31.90 -14.88
N PRO A 37 20.40 32.39 -14.74
CA PRO A 37 20.10 33.81 -14.86
C PRO A 37 20.40 34.59 -13.57
N GLU A 38 20.95 35.79 -13.76
CA GLU A 38 21.39 36.80 -12.78
C GLU A 38 20.41 37.14 -11.64
N PRO A 39 20.91 37.45 -10.42
CA PRO A 39 20.11 37.68 -9.22
C PRO A 39 19.68 39.15 -9.12
N SER A 40 18.82 39.63 -10.01
CA SER A 40 18.20 40.95 -9.85
C SER A 40 16.74 40.98 -10.33
N LYS A 41 15.84 40.49 -9.47
CA LYS A 41 14.40 40.82 -9.42
C LYS A 41 13.71 40.11 -8.23
N ARG A 42 14.23 40.32 -7.00
CA ARG A 42 13.48 39.97 -5.78
C ARG A 42 12.63 41.17 -5.37
N ASN A 43 11.35 41.17 -5.75
CA ASN A 43 10.37 42.01 -5.07
C ASN A 43 9.81 41.23 -3.88
N LEU A 44 10.37 41.49 -2.70
CA LEU A 44 9.82 41.08 -1.42
C LEU A 44 8.61 41.95 -1.10
N ALA A 45 7.40 41.37 -1.16
CA ALA A 45 6.21 41.95 -0.54
C ALA A 45 5.76 41.01 0.59
N ARG A 46 5.85 41.51 1.82
CA ARG A 46 5.34 40.85 3.03
C ARG A 46 3.84 41.16 3.14
N VAL A 47 2.99 40.14 3.06
CA VAL A 47 1.54 40.26 3.27
C VAL A 47 1.14 39.37 4.46
N PRO A 48 0.49 39.89 5.51
CA PRO A 48 0.01 39.09 6.63
C PRO A 48 -1.35 38.43 6.27
N GLY A 49 -1.46 37.11 6.48
CA GLY A 49 -2.66 36.31 6.21
C GLY A 49 -2.60 35.61 4.84
N GLY A 50 -2.04 34.40 4.79
CA GLY A 50 -1.64 33.73 3.54
C GLY A 50 -2.74 32.95 2.83
N VAL A 51 -3.06 33.37 1.61
CA VAL A 51 -3.39 32.48 0.48
C VAL A 51 -2.33 32.78 -0.59
N LEU A 52 -1.53 31.78 -0.95
CA LEU A 52 -0.53 31.89 -2.02
C LEU A 52 -1.22 31.64 -3.36
N TYR A 53 -1.51 32.70 -4.12
CA TYR A 53 -1.77 32.58 -5.56
C TYR A 53 -0.44 32.58 -6.30
N VAL A 54 -0.07 31.43 -6.88
CA VAL A 54 0.98 31.38 -7.90
C VAL A 54 0.30 31.75 -9.22
N THR A 55 0.47 32.99 -9.67
CA THR A 55 0.11 33.38 -11.04
C THR A 55 1.20 32.89 -11.99
N SER A 56 1.02 31.68 -12.53
CA SER A 56 1.73 31.29 -13.75
C SER A 56 1.11 32.06 -14.90
N VAL A 57 1.91 32.90 -15.54
CA VAL A 57 1.55 33.59 -16.77
C VAL A 57 1.78 32.60 -17.91
N MET A 58 0.77 32.48 -18.79
CA MET A 58 0.74 31.77 -20.08
C MET A 58 0.24 30.31 -20.05
N GLY A 59 -1.09 30.14 -20.16
CA GLY A 59 -1.74 28.87 -20.47
C GLY A 59 -3.17 28.80 -19.91
N GLY A 60 -4.15 29.23 -20.70
CA GLY A 60 -5.56 29.35 -20.30
C GLY A 60 -6.25 28.02 -20.00
N GLY A 61 -6.05 27.51 -18.79
CA GLY A 61 -6.90 26.53 -18.15
C GLY A 61 -7.15 26.96 -16.71
N THR A 62 -8.34 27.49 -16.43
CA THR A 62 -8.83 27.61 -15.06
C THR A 62 -8.93 26.21 -14.47
N LEU A 63 -7.95 25.82 -13.65
CA LEU A 63 -8.16 24.77 -12.67
C LEU A 63 -9.25 25.30 -11.72
N GLY A 64 -10.46 24.76 -11.87
CA GLY A 64 -11.52 25.00 -10.90
C GLY A 64 -11.06 24.56 -9.50
N PRO A 65 -11.66 25.09 -8.43
CA PRO A 65 -11.36 24.63 -7.09
C PRO A 65 -11.59 23.11 -7.05
N VAL A 66 -10.59 22.34 -6.59
CA VAL A 66 -10.82 20.97 -6.17
C VAL A 66 -11.73 21.07 -4.95
N THR A 67 -13.03 20.95 -5.16
CA THR A 67 -14.03 20.95 -4.09
C THR A 67 -14.02 19.58 -3.41
N GLY A 68 -12.91 19.26 -2.75
CA GLY A 68 -12.86 18.24 -1.72
C GLY A 68 -13.16 18.90 -0.38
N GLN A 69 -13.98 18.27 0.45
CA GLN A 69 -14.09 18.65 1.85
C GLN A 69 -12.69 18.51 2.49
N LEU A 70 -12.17 19.58 3.09
CA LEU A 70 -10.87 19.56 3.76
C LEU A 70 -11.06 19.11 5.21
N PHE A 71 -10.29 18.11 5.62
CA PHE A 71 -10.32 17.54 6.96
C PHE A 71 -9.07 17.91 7.75
N ARG A 72 -9.20 17.99 9.08
CA ARG A 72 -8.09 18.32 9.98
C ARG A 72 -7.15 17.13 10.14
N ALA A 73 -5.86 17.41 10.38
CA ALA A 73 -4.88 16.35 10.59
C ALA A 73 -5.24 15.44 11.76
N GLU A 74 -5.78 16.02 12.82
CA GLU A 74 -6.24 15.29 14.01
C GLU A 74 -7.36 14.30 13.65
N GLU A 75 -8.35 14.74 12.88
CA GLU A 75 -9.48 13.89 12.46
C GLU A 75 -9.00 12.70 11.60
N ILE A 76 -8.11 12.96 10.63
CA ILE A 76 -7.54 11.90 9.77
C ILE A 76 -6.72 10.92 10.62
N THR A 77 -5.93 11.44 11.56
CA THR A 77 -5.10 10.63 12.46
C THR A 77 -5.97 9.75 13.36
N GLU A 78 -7.05 10.29 13.92
CA GLU A 78 -8.00 9.55 14.76
C GLU A 78 -8.75 8.47 13.96
N ALA A 79 -9.20 8.80 12.75
CA ALA A 79 -9.84 7.83 11.85
C ALA A 79 -8.90 6.66 11.52
N TYR A 80 -7.64 6.96 11.21
CA TYR A 80 -6.65 5.93 10.91
C TYR A 80 -6.27 5.11 12.14
N ALA A 81 -6.11 5.73 13.31
CA ALA A 81 -5.85 5.01 14.55
C ALA A 81 -6.98 4.02 14.88
N ALA A 82 -8.24 4.41 14.66
CA ALA A 82 -9.39 3.52 14.84
C ALA A 82 -9.39 2.35 13.83
N MET A 83 -9.07 2.62 12.57
CA MET A 83 -8.91 1.56 11.55
C MET A 83 -7.76 0.62 11.91
N HIS A 84 -6.60 1.16 12.27
CA HIS A 84 -5.40 0.37 12.61
C HIS A 84 -5.65 -0.53 13.82
N ALA A 85 -6.37 -0.05 14.83
CA ALA A 85 -6.81 -0.87 15.97
C ALA A 85 -7.71 -2.03 15.53
N ARG A 86 -8.64 -1.82 14.58
CA ARG A 86 -9.45 -2.89 13.99
C ARG A 86 -8.59 -3.89 13.22
N VAL A 87 -7.61 -3.43 12.45
CA VAL A 87 -6.65 -4.30 11.74
C VAL A 87 -5.85 -5.19 12.70
N GLN A 88 -5.41 -4.67 13.85
CA GLN A 88 -4.75 -5.50 14.87
C GLN A 88 -5.70 -6.57 15.44
N GLU A 89 -6.97 -6.24 15.62
CA GLU A 89 -7.96 -7.21 16.07
C GLU A 89 -8.23 -8.28 15.00
N HIS A 90 -8.34 -7.91 13.72
CA HIS A 90 -8.46 -8.85 12.60
C HIS A 90 -7.26 -9.78 12.51
N ALA A 91 -6.04 -9.27 12.71
CA ALA A 91 -4.82 -10.09 12.77
C ALA A 91 -4.86 -11.09 13.93
N ARG A 92 -5.41 -10.68 15.08
CA ARG A 92 -5.52 -11.52 16.29
C ARG A 92 -6.60 -12.60 16.17
N THR A 93 -7.71 -12.31 15.51
CA THR A 93 -8.87 -13.22 15.41
C THR A 93 -8.88 -14.04 14.13
N GLY A 94 -8.23 -13.56 13.08
CA GLY A 94 -8.34 -14.08 11.71
C GLY A 94 -9.65 -13.70 11.01
N ASP A 95 -10.53 -12.92 11.64
CA ASP A 95 -11.79 -12.48 11.04
C ASP A 95 -11.61 -11.11 10.36
N TRP A 96 -11.63 -11.11 9.03
CA TRP A 96 -11.45 -9.93 8.18
C TRP A 96 -12.74 -9.45 7.53
N ALA A 97 -13.90 -10.02 7.88
CA ALA A 97 -15.17 -9.77 7.19
C ALA A 97 -15.56 -8.28 7.19
N ASP A 98 -15.23 -7.58 8.28
CA ASP A 98 -15.59 -6.18 8.50
C ASP A 98 -14.48 -5.20 8.12
N PHE A 99 -13.33 -5.67 7.59
CA PHE A 99 -12.24 -4.79 7.17
C PHE A 99 -12.71 -3.73 6.16
N ALA A 100 -13.59 -4.13 5.24
CA ALA A 100 -14.10 -3.23 4.22
C ALA A 100 -15.00 -2.10 4.79
N LEU A 101 -15.49 -2.21 6.04
CA LEU A 101 -16.27 -1.16 6.71
C LEU A 101 -15.43 0.10 7.03
N ASN A 102 -14.11 0.04 6.93
CA ASN A 102 -13.23 1.21 7.02
C ASN A 102 -13.33 2.14 5.80
N PHE A 103 -13.97 1.70 4.72
CA PHE A 103 -14.02 2.39 3.45
C PHE A 103 -15.40 2.91 3.10
N THR A 104 -15.49 3.95 2.27
CA THR A 104 -16.76 4.36 1.64
C THR A 104 -17.29 3.24 0.74
N GLU A 105 -18.60 3.26 0.45
CA GLU A 105 -19.23 2.20 -0.35
C GLU A 105 -18.63 2.09 -1.77
N ASP A 106 -18.17 3.22 -2.31
CA ASP A 106 -17.59 3.43 -3.63
C ASP A 106 -16.06 3.52 -3.63
N ALA A 107 -15.39 3.11 -2.54
CA ALA A 107 -13.95 3.29 -2.40
C ALA A 107 -13.12 2.51 -3.43
N ASP A 108 -11.94 3.05 -3.76
CA ASP A 108 -10.93 2.38 -4.58
C ASP A 108 -9.80 1.82 -3.70
N TYR A 109 -9.50 0.54 -3.84
CA TYR A 109 -8.32 -0.07 -3.22
C TYR A 109 -7.32 -0.50 -4.30
N VAL A 110 -6.11 0.04 -4.27
CA VAL A 110 -5.05 -0.27 -5.22
C VAL A 110 -3.99 -1.13 -4.54
N GLU A 111 -3.98 -2.40 -4.91
CA GLU A 111 -2.98 -3.37 -4.48
C GLU A 111 -2.12 -3.75 -5.69
N HIS A 112 -0.89 -3.24 -5.76
CA HIS A 112 -0.05 -3.38 -6.96
C HIS A 112 0.26 -4.84 -7.35
N ALA A 113 0.16 -5.80 -6.43
CA ALA A 113 0.33 -7.22 -6.75
C ALA A 113 -0.96 -7.92 -7.21
N PHE A 114 -2.15 -7.39 -6.86
CA PHE A 114 -3.44 -8.06 -7.09
C PHE A 114 -4.41 -7.27 -7.99
N GLY A 115 -4.14 -5.99 -8.24
CA GLY A 115 -4.94 -5.11 -9.07
C GLY A 115 -5.67 -4.03 -8.29
N THR A 116 -6.79 -3.55 -8.83
CA THR A 116 -7.62 -2.52 -8.21
C THR A 116 -9.00 -3.09 -7.90
N PHE A 117 -9.48 -2.86 -6.68
CA PHE A 117 -10.78 -3.27 -6.20
C PHE A 117 -11.67 -2.05 -6.04
N HIS A 118 -12.86 -2.12 -6.65
CA HIS A 118 -13.81 -1.01 -6.67
C HIS A 118 -15.02 -1.34 -5.79
N GLY A 119 -15.24 -0.50 -4.79
CA GLY A 119 -16.33 -0.62 -3.84
C GLY A 119 -16.08 -1.64 -2.73
N ARG A 120 -16.87 -1.50 -1.66
CA ARG A 120 -16.70 -2.24 -0.40
C ARG A 120 -16.75 -3.76 -0.56
N ASP A 121 -17.61 -4.26 -1.45
CA ASP A 121 -17.76 -5.70 -1.66
C ASP A 121 -16.51 -6.33 -2.29
N ALA A 122 -15.95 -5.70 -3.31
CA ALA A 122 -14.71 -6.17 -3.94
C ALA A 122 -13.53 -6.14 -2.95
N ILE A 123 -13.44 -5.07 -2.15
CA ILE A 123 -12.43 -4.94 -1.10
C ILE A 123 -12.57 -6.07 -0.07
N ARG A 124 -13.79 -6.35 0.39
CA ARG A 124 -14.08 -7.42 1.36
C ARG A 124 -13.69 -8.80 0.83
N GLU A 125 -14.12 -9.14 -0.39
CA GLU A 125 -13.83 -10.44 -0.99
C GLU A 125 -12.32 -10.67 -1.11
N TRP A 126 -11.60 -9.65 -1.58
CA TRP A 126 -10.14 -9.69 -1.68
C TRP A 126 -9.46 -9.76 -0.31
N SER A 127 -9.85 -8.91 0.65
CA SER A 127 -9.17 -8.84 1.95
C SER A 127 -9.34 -10.14 2.72
N VAL A 128 -10.55 -10.72 2.70
CA VAL A 128 -10.81 -12.01 3.34
C VAL A 128 -9.99 -13.10 2.66
N ALA A 129 -10.00 -13.19 1.33
CA ALA A 129 -9.23 -14.21 0.62
C ALA A 129 -7.72 -14.09 0.88
N THR A 130 -7.18 -12.88 0.86
CA THR A 130 -5.73 -12.64 1.01
C THR A 130 -5.26 -12.84 2.45
N MET A 131 -6.01 -12.32 3.42
CA MET A 131 -5.60 -12.33 4.82
C MET A 131 -5.98 -13.61 5.58
N THR A 132 -6.63 -14.57 4.92
CA THR A 132 -6.90 -15.92 5.47
C THR A 132 -6.11 -17.02 4.77
N SER A 133 -5.27 -16.67 3.79
CA SER A 133 -4.38 -17.60 3.08
C SER A 133 -2.91 -17.23 3.30
N PHE A 134 -2.01 -18.20 3.13
CA PHE A 134 -0.58 -17.95 3.24
C PHE A 134 -0.10 -17.00 2.13
N PRO A 135 0.72 -15.97 2.44
CA PRO A 135 1.33 -15.68 3.75
C PRO A 135 0.49 -14.78 4.67
N GLY A 136 -0.55 -14.12 4.18
CA GLY A 136 -1.34 -13.14 4.94
C GLY A 136 -1.94 -13.70 6.23
N GLY A 137 -2.57 -14.87 6.17
CA GLY A 137 -3.17 -15.54 7.33
C GLY A 137 -2.17 -16.03 8.39
N THR A 138 -0.87 -15.97 8.11
CA THR A 138 0.19 -16.31 9.07
C THR A 138 0.76 -15.08 9.79
N MET A 139 0.59 -13.88 9.24
CA MET A 139 1.15 -12.66 9.83
C MET A 139 0.49 -12.35 11.18
N THR A 140 1.30 -11.89 12.14
CA THR A 140 0.83 -11.69 13.52
C THR A 140 0.46 -10.26 13.85
N SER A 141 1.08 -9.29 13.18
CA SER A 141 0.86 -7.88 13.48
C SER A 141 1.35 -6.97 12.35
N PHE A 142 0.77 -5.76 12.33
CA PHE A 142 1.01 -4.73 11.32
C PHE A 142 1.47 -3.39 11.94
N PRO A 143 2.53 -3.33 12.77
CA PRO A 143 2.94 -2.10 13.44
C PRO A 143 3.39 -1.01 12.46
N LEU A 144 3.07 0.24 12.81
CA LEU A 144 3.52 1.42 12.07
C LEU A 144 4.99 1.72 12.41
N ALA A 145 5.81 1.94 11.39
CA ALA A 145 7.15 2.50 11.58
C ALA A 145 7.08 4.04 11.72
N TRP A 146 6.25 4.68 10.90
CA TRP A 146 5.97 6.11 10.92
C TRP A 146 4.67 6.40 10.14
N GLN A 147 4.12 7.59 10.34
CA GLN A 147 3.01 8.13 9.55
C GLN A 147 3.14 9.64 9.36
N VAL A 148 2.53 10.17 8.31
CA VAL A 148 2.42 11.60 7.99
C VAL A 148 1.02 11.88 7.44
N VAL A 149 0.44 13.01 7.83
CA VAL A 149 -0.83 13.50 7.28
C VAL A 149 -0.57 14.72 6.38
N ASP A 150 -1.15 14.68 5.19
CA ASP A 150 -1.25 15.80 4.27
C ASP A 150 -2.69 16.33 4.26
N GLU A 151 -2.94 17.35 5.09
CA GLU A 151 -4.27 17.99 5.21
C GLU A 151 -4.76 18.57 3.88
N ALA A 152 -3.86 19.11 3.06
CA ALA A 152 -4.24 19.81 1.83
C ALA A 152 -4.86 18.87 0.79
N THR A 153 -4.54 17.58 0.88
CA THR A 153 -5.10 16.53 0.02
C THR A 153 -5.95 15.52 0.78
N SER A 154 -6.15 15.72 2.09
CA SER A 154 -6.83 14.78 2.99
C SER A 154 -6.24 13.37 2.94
N ARG A 155 -4.91 13.27 2.82
CA ARG A 155 -4.21 11.99 2.71
C ARG A 155 -3.43 11.66 3.97
N LEU A 156 -3.37 10.37 4.27
CA LEU A 156 -2.44 9.81 5.24
C LEU A 156 -1.48 8.88 4.51
N ILE A 157 -0.20 9.00 4.82
CA ILE A 157 0.86 8.13 4.30
C ILE A 157 1.56 7.50 5.49
N CYS A 158 1.73 6.19 5.49
CA CYS A 158 2.44 5.50 6.54
C CYS A 158 3.25 4.32 6.02
N GLU A 159 4.25 3.92 6.80
CA GLU A 159 4.97 2.67 6.59
C GLU A 159 4.45 1.63 7.58
N VAL A 160 3.89 0.55 7.05
CA VAL A 160 3.36 -0.58 7.81
C VAL A 160 4.36 -1.73 7.70
N ARG A 161 4.75 -2.32 8.83
CA ARG A 161 5.60 -3.51 8.87
C ARG A 161 4.73 -4.75 9.00
N ASN A 162 4.92 -5.74 8.12
CA ASN A 162 4.18 -6.99 8.11
C ASN A 162 5.03 -8.06 8.80
N LEU A 163 4.67 -8.44 10.03
CA LEU A 163 5.47 -9.34 10.86
C LEU A 163 4.99 -10.78 10.75
N MET A 164 5.92 -11.69 10.50
CA MET A 164 5.71 -13.13 10.64
C MET A 164 5.95 -13.56 12.10
N PRO A 165 5.32 -14.66 12.56
CA PRO A 165 5.60 -15.23 13.88
C PRO A 165 7.04 -15.78 13.95
N ASP A 166 7.54 -16.09 15.15
CA ASP A 166 8.84 -16.77 15.27
C ASP A 166 8.81 -18.14 14.57
N PRO A 167 9.61 -18.36 13.52
CA PRO A 167 9.59 -19.60 12.76
C PRO A 167 10.16 -20.79 13.54
N GLY A 168 10.89 -20.61 14.64
CA GLY A 168 11.55 -21.74 15.31
C GLY A 168 12.81 -21.42 16.08
N ASP A 169 13.51 -20.40 15.63
CA ASP A 169 14.90 -20.11 15.95
C ASP A 169 15.09 -18.73 16.59
N GLY A 170 14.01 -17.99 16.85
CA GLY A 170 14.03 -16.64 17.39
C GLY A 170 14.38 -15.56 16.36
N SER A 171 14.48 -15.89 15.07
CA SER A 171 14.72 -14.90 14.02
C SER A 171 13.47 -14.08 13.70
N LEU A 172 13.66 -12.78 13.48
CA LEU A 172 12.60 -11.86 13.06
C LEU A 172 12.50 -11.81 11.53
N HIS A 173 11.30 -12.00 11.00
CA HIS A 173 11.00 -11.85 9.56
C HIS A 173 9.87 -10.86 9.37
N GLU A 174 10.14 -9.83 8.57
CA GLU A 174 9.16 -8.80 8.25
C GLU A 174 9.45 -8.15 6.90
N ALA A 175 8.42 -7.57 6.31
CA ALA A 175 8.52 -6.73 5.12
C ALA A 175 7.61 -5.51 5.27
N ALA A 176 8.08 -4.34 4.82
CA ALA A 176 7.31 -3.10 4.91
C ALA A 176 6.60 -2.77 3.59
N ASN A 177 5.41 -2.20 3.70
CA ASN A 177 4.69 -1.52 2.62
C ASN A 177 4.45 -0.05 3.00
N LEU A 178 4.34 0.80 1.98
CA LEU A 178 3.82 2.15 2.14
C LEU A 178 2.33 2.12 1.82
N THR A 179 1.52 2.50 2.80
CA THR A 179 0.07 2.63 2.63
C THR A 179 -0.27 4.11 2.47
N ILE A 180 -1.00 4.43 1.41
CA ILE A 180 -1.46 5.78 1.13
C ILE A 180 -2.98 5.81 1.08
N MET A 181 -3.58 6.57 1.97
CA MET A 181 -5.03 6.62 2.12
C MET A 181 -5.57 8.01 1.82
N THR A 182 -6.79 8.07 1.31
CA THR A 182 -7.54 9.32 1.11
C THR A 182 -8.78 9.31 2.01
N TYR A 183 -8.79 10.19 3.00
CA TYR A 183 -9.88 10.31 3.96
C TYR A 183 -11.10 11.01 3.34
N ALA A 184 -12.29 10.52 3.66
CA ALA A 184 -13.55 10.97 3.08
C ALA A 184 -14.57 11.48 4.13
N GLY A 185 -14.14 11.63 5.38
CA GLY A 185 -15.02 12.03 6.48
C GLY A 185 -15.67 10.84 7.18
N ASN A 186 -16.32 11.11 8.32
CA ASN A 186 -17.06 10.13 9.13
C ASN A 186 -16.24 8.90 9.55
N GLY A 187 -14.91 9.03 9.68
CA GLY A 187 -14.03 7.91 10.01
C GLY A 187 -13.79 6.91 8.86
N LEU A 188 -14.13 7.28 7.62
CA LEU A 188 -14.03 6.41 6.43
C LEU A 188 -13.01 6.93 5.41
N PHE A 189 -12.44 6.00 4.64
CA PHE A 189 -11.50 6.27 3.56
C PHE A 189 -12.13 5.97 2.20
N SER A 190 -11.95 6.87 1.23
CA SER A 190 -12.41 6.68 -0.15
C SER A 190 -11.38 5.98 -1.03
N ARG A 191 -10.12 5.93 -0.58
CA ARG A 191 -9.06 5.27 -1.32
C ARG A 191 -7.97 4.75 -0.41
N GLU A 192 -7.41 3.60 -0.76
CA GLU A 192 -6.14 3.12 -0.25
C GLU A 192 -5.27 2.60 -1.40
N GLU A 193 -3.97 2.83 -1.29
CA GLU A 193 -2.97 2.32 -2.22
C GLU A 193 -1.79 1.76 -1.43
N ASP A 194 -1.48 0.49 -1.68
CA ASP A 194 -0.38 -0.22 -1.04
C ASP A 194 0.79 -0.41 -2.00
N VAL A 195 1.91 0.22 -1.67
CA VAL A 195 3.12 0.23 -2.49
C VAL A 195 4.23 -0.53 -1.77
N TYR A 196 4.65 -1.64 -2.35
CA TYR A 196 5.76 -2.44 -1.86
C TYR A 196 6.48 -3.17 -2.98
N ASN A 197 7.63 -3.75 -2.67
CA ASN A 197 8.38 -4.60 -3.61
C ASN A 197 7.92 -6.06 -3.44
N PRO A 198 7.16 -6.64 -4.40
CA PRO A 198 6.65 -8.00 -4.26
C PRO A 198 7.76 -9.04 -4.17
N LEU A 199 8.91 -8.82 -4.82
CA LEU A 199 10.07 -9.72 -4.72
C LEU A 199 10.76 -9.66 -3.35
N ARG A 200 10.71 -8.53 -2.64
CA ARG A 200 11.18 -8.47 -1.25
C ARG A 200 10.25 -9.26 -0.34
N PHE A 201 8.95 -9.10 -0.55
CA PHE A 201 7.92 -9.80 0.21
C PHE A 201 7.98 -11.32 0.01
N LEU A 202 8.11 -11.77 -1.24
CA LEU A 202 8.33 -13.16 -1.62
C LEU A 202 9.60 -13.74 -0.98
N ARG A 203 10.72 -13.01 -1.04
CA ARG A 203 11.98 -13.47 -0.42
C ARG A 203 11.87 -13.61 1.09
N MET A 204 11.21 -12.65 1.76
CA MET A 204 10.98 -12.69 3.21
C MET A 204 10.14 -13.92 3.59
N THR A 205 9.02 -14.14 2.91
CA THR A 205 8.09 -15.24 3.22
C THR A 205 8.67 -16.62 2.89
N VAL A 206 9.41 -16.76 1.79
CA VAL A 206 10.17 -18.00 1.48
C VAL A 206 11.25 -18.27 2.53
N ARG A 207 11.97 -17.24 2.99
CA ARG A 207 12.98 -17.40 4.04
C ARG A 207 12.33 -17.86 5.35
N TRP A 208 11.24 -17.20 5.76
CA TRP A 208 10.48 -17.58 6.94
C TRP A 208 10.00 -19.03 6.84
N ALA A 209 9.39 -19.41 5.70
CA ALA A 209 8.85 -20.76 5.50
C ALA A 209 9.93 -21.84 5.57
N LYS A 210 11.13 -21.62 5.02
CA LYS A 210 12.26 -22.56 5.13
C LYS A 210 12.67 -22.82 6.58
N VAL A 211 12.73 -21.76 7.38
CA VAL A 211 13.07 -21.88 8.81
C VAL A 211 11.93 -22.58 9.55
N ALA A 212 10.69 -22.17 9.30
CA ALA A 212 9.52 -22.78 9.91
C ALA A 212 9.42 -24.29 9.59
N GLU A 213 9.72 -24.70 8.36
CA GLU A 213 9.77 -26.11 7.97
C GLU A 213 10.83 -26.89 8.75
N ALA A 214 12.06 -26.36 8.82
CA ALA A 214 13.17 -26.98 9.54
C ALA A 214 12.89 -27.15 11.05
N HIS A 215 12.01 -26.32 11.60
CA HIS A 215 11.61 -26.34 13.01
C HIS A 215 10.22 -26.95 13.26
N GLY A 216 9.59 -27.55 12.24
CA GLY A 216 8.29 -28.21 12.38
C GLY A 216 7.12 -27.27 12.68
N ARG A 217 7.24 -25.98 12.32
CA ARG A 217 6.22 -24.93 12.52
C ARG A 217 5.51 -24.49 11.24
N LEU A 218 5.84 -25.09 10.09
CA LEU A 218 5.14 -24.84 8.83
C LEU A 218 3.94 -25.78 8.67
N ASP A 219 2.80 -25.27 8.24
CA ASP A 219 1.60 -26.05 7.94
C ASP A 219 1.61 -26.57 6.49
N ASP A 220 0.53 -27.23 6.07
CA ASP A 220 0.40 -27.79 4.72
C ASP A 220 0.35 -26.71 3.63
N GLU A 221 -0.31 -25.59 3.89
CA GLU A 221 -0.41 -24.48 2.94
C GLU A 221 0.95 -23.82 2.72
N GLY A 222 1.68 -23.53 3.80
CA GLY A 222 3.04 -23.01 3.75
C GLY A 222 4.01 -23.97 3.06
N ARG A 223 3.86 -25.29 3.24
CA ARG A 223 4.64 -26.29 2.48
C ARG A 223 4.36 -26.23 0.98
N ALA A 224 3.08 -26.13 0.59
CA ALA A 224 2.69 -26.00 -0.82
C ALA A 224 3.23 -24.71 -1.45
N TYR A 225 3.18 -23.61 -0.69
CA TYR A 225 3.78 -22.34 -1.07
C TYR A 225 5.29 -22.47 -1.28
N LEU A 226 6.00 -23.04 -0.30
CA LEU A 226 7.45 -23.20 -0.37
C LEU A 226 7.87 -24.08 -1.55
N ALA A 227 7.15 -25.18 -1.82
CA ALA A 227 7.41 -26.01 -2.99
C ALA A 227 7.28 -25.21 -4.29
N THR A 228 6.34 -24.28 -4.37
CA THR A 228 6.11 -23.45 -5.56
C THR A 228 7.21 -22.40 -5.75
N TYR A 229 7.54 -21.66 -4.69
CA TYR A 229 8.35 -20.44 -4.78
C TYR A 229 9.81 -20.58 -4.34
N ALA A 230 10.22 -21.68 -3.73
CA ALA A 230 11.63 -21.89 -3.35
C ALA A 230 12.54 -22.25 -4.53
N ARG A 231 11.96 -22.61 -5.68
CA ARG A 231 12.67 -23.10 -6.88
C ARG A 231 12.93 -22.02 -7.94
N SER A 232 12.40 -20.81 -7.76
CA SER A 232 12.53 -19.67 -8.68
C SER A 232 13.72 -18.78 -8.37
#